data_AF-A0A4S8KVM6-F1
#
_entry.id   AF-A0A4S8KVM6-F1
#
_cell.length_a   1.000
_cell.length_b   1.000
_cell.length_c   1.000
_cell.angle_alpha   90.00
_cell.angle_beta   90.00
_cell.angle_gamma   90.00
#
_symmetry.space_group_name_H-M   'P 1'
#
loop_
_entity.id
_entity.type
_entity.pdbx_description
1 polymer ?
#
loop_
_entity_poly.entity_id
_entity_poly.type
_entity_poly.pdbx_seq_one_letter_code
_entity_poly.pdbx_strand_id
1 'polypeptide(L)'
;LLQLVNSLQSKLEIGSPLASLYLLGLPDHYVSHKFVAFWWQTFVIYGTSYVDNYRFRPDQYENISLYEWIQTMEIRKTPQSRYKKSGVDEKADFVDDTVKEPSILNSPNIEYNLSNSCKFLKFKPDHPQYSTHEVYCDMGRVNYIVPDFKGGSLPRKDCGDEEYYFCTMLSLFKPWRSGTNLKPFSTTWTLAFNTFQFSETQKKLMGNFNLRYECYDARDNYHAHFKKSG
;
A
#
# COMPACT_ATOMS: atom_id res chain seq x y z
N LEU A 1 -45.05 0.60 5.07
CA LEU A 1 -43.56 0.65 5.13
C LEU A 1 -43.02 2.08 4.96
N LEU A 2 -43.24 2.74 3.81
CA LEU A 2 -42.75 4.11 3.54
C LEU A 2 -43.07 5.16 4.62
N GLN A 3 -44.30 5.17 5.15
CA GLN A 3 -44.70 6.11 6.21
C GLN A 3 -44.03 5.83 7.56
N LEU A 4 -43.70 4.56 7.82
CA LEU A 4 -43.05 4.12 9.05
C LEU A 4 -41.53 4.45 8.99
N VAL A 5 -40.93 4.27 7.81
CA VAL A 5 -39.54 4.68 7.50
C VAL A 5 -39.38 6.21 7.62
N ASN A 6 -40.30 6.99 7.06
CA ASN A 6 -40.26 8.45 7.14
C ASN A 6 -40.38 8.98 8.59
N SER A 7 -41.14 8.29 9.45
CA SER A 7 -41.29 8.65 10.87
C SER A 7 -40.01 8.37 11.68
N LEU A 8 -39.37 7.22 11.45
CA LEU A 8 -38.09 6.87 12.09
C LEU A 8 -36.94 7.77 11.64
N GLN A 9 -36.95 8.20 10.39
CA GLN A 9 -35.91 9.05 9.80
C GLN A 9 -35.90 10.49 10.34
N SER A 10 -37.02 10.96 10.90
CA SER A 10 -37.05 12.26 11.59
C SER A 10 -36.37 12.24 12.96
N LYS A 11 -36.07 11.06 13.51
CA LYS A 11 -35.55 10.86 14.88
C LYS A 11 -34.18 10.18 14.93
N LEU A 12 -33.65 9.75 13.79
CA LEU A 12 -32.35 9.11 13.64
C LEU A 12 -31.55 9.92 12.63
N GLU A 13 -30.30 10.25 12.94
CA GLU A 13 -29.34 10.91 12.02
C GLU A 13 -28.96 10.02 10.80
N ILE A 14 -29.73 8.98 10.54
CA ILE A 14 -29.49 7.94 9.56
C ILE A 14 -30.43 8.19 8.38
N GLY A 15 -29.85 8.51 7.22
CA GLY A 15 -30.60 8.74 5.99
C GLY A 15 -31.41 7.52 5.53
N SER A 16 -32.52 7.75 4.81
CA SER A 16 -33.40 6.72 4.23
C SER A 16 -32.68 5.57 3.53
N PRO A 17 -31.64 5.85 2.72
CA PRO A 17 -30.89 4.79 2.04
C PRO A 17 -30.22 3.84 3.03
N LEU A 18 -29.63 4.38 4.10
CA LEU A 18 -28.94 3.62 5.14
C LEU A 18 -29.94 2.77 5.96
N ALA A 19 -31.08 3.34 6.33
CA ALA A 19 -32.16 2.59 7.00
C ALA A 19 -32.73 1.46 6.13
N SER A 20 -32.87 1.70 4.82
CA SER A 20 -33.33 0.69 3.86
C SER A 20 -32.30 -0.43 3.65
N LEU A 21 -31.00 -0.11 3.65
CA LEU A 21 -29.89 -1.07 3.64
C LEU A 21 -29.98 -2.06 4.82
N TYR A 22 -30.14 -1.53 6.04
CA TYR A 22 -30.32 -2.34 7.25
C TYR A 22 -31.55 -3.25 7.18
N LEU A 23 -32.69 -2.74 6.69
CA LEU A 23 -33.92 -3.52 6.55
C LEU A 23 -33.81 -4.64 5.50
N LEU A 24 -32.96 -4.46 4.49
CA LEU A 24 -32.69 -5.47 3.45
C LEU A 24 -31.61 -6.50 3.87
N GLY A 25 -31.06 -6.38 5.08
CA GLY A 25 -29.98 -7.25 5.56
C GLY A 25 -28.69 -7.08 4.77
N LEU A 26 -28.53 -5.96 4.05
CA LEU A 26 -27.32 -5.67 3.30
C LEU A 26 -26.23 -5.19 4.27
N PRO A 27 -25.00 -5.73 4.18
CA PRO A 27 -23.92 -5.30 5.05
C PRO A 27 -23.62 -3.81 4.83
N ASP A 28 -23.56 -3.04 5.92
CA ASP A 28 -23.29 -1.59 5.91
C ASP A 28 -21.80 -1.26 5.60
N HIS A 29 -21.01 -2.27 5.25
CA HIS A 29 -19.57 -2.13 5.10
C HIS A 29 -19.16 -2.38 3.64
N TYR A 30 -19.30 -1.34 2.81
CA TYR A 30 -18.66 -1.30 1.50
C TYR A 30 -17.31 -0.59 1.61
N VAL A 31 -16.22 -1.37 1.62
CA VAL A 31 -14.86 -0.82 1.54
C VAL A 31 -14.17 -1.49 0.36
N SER A 32 -14.19 -0.83 -0.79
CA SER A 32 -13.52 -1.31 -2.00
C SER A 32 -11.99 -1.30 -1.85
N HIS A 33 -11.45 -0.37 -1.06
CA HIS A 33 -10.01 -0.20 -0.84
C HIS A 33 -9.71 0.09 0.62
N LYS A 34 -8.61 -0.47 1.14
CA LYS A 34 -8.07 -0.15 2.46
C LYS A 34 -6.84 0.73 2.32
N PHE A 35 -6.79 1.81 3.08
CA PHE A 35 -5.66 2.72 3.10
C PHE A 35 -4.65 2.31 4.18
N VAL A 36 -3.37 2.28 3.83
CA VAL A 36 -2.28 1.98 4.76
C VAL A 36 -1.38 3.20 4.86
N ALA A 37 -1.19 3.70 6.08
CA ALA A 37 -0.37 4.87 6.32
C ALA A 37 1.09 4.62 5.89
N PHE A 38 1.61 5.49 5.05
CA PHE A 38 2.99 5.47 4.58
C PHE A 38 3.64 6.83 4.81
N TRP A 39 4.59 6.90 5.73
CA TRP A 39 5.29 8.14 6.09
C TRP A 39 6.39 8.45 5.08
N TRP A 40 6.10 9.34 4.13
CA TRP A 40 6.96 9.67 2.98
C TRP A 40 8.13 10.58 3.34
N GLN A 41 7.87 11.66 4.08
CA GLN A 41 8.91 12.54 4.62
C GLN A 41 9.17 12.15 6.07
N THR A 42 10.44 11.81 6.32
CA THR A 42 11.03 11.23 7.52
C THR A 42 10.31 11.45 8.85
N PHE A 43 9.87 10.34 9.44
CA PHE A 43 10.28 10.01 10.81
C PHE A 43 11.12 8.72 10.72
N VAL A 44 12.45 8.87 10.65
CA VAL A 44 13.37 7.73 10.57
C VAL A 44 13.55 7.18 11.98
N ILE A 45 12.74 6.20 12.34
CA ILE A 45 13.16 5.22 13.33
C ILE A 45 13.97 4.19 12.55
N TYR A 46 15.30 4.26 12.69
CA TYR A 46 16.22 3.32 12.05
C TYR A 46 15.82 1.88 12.35
N GLY A 47 15.59 1.07 11.30
CA GLY A 47 15.31 -0.36 11.45
C GLY A 47 13.84 -0.76 11.65
N THR A 48 12.90 0.18 11.55
CA THR A 48 11.45 -0.12 11.48
C THR A 48 10.76 0.59 10.32
N SER A 49 11.51 1.27 9.45
CA SER A 49 10.92 2.01 8.34
C SER A 49 10.50 1.07 7.20
N TYR A 50 9.40 1.39 6.52
CA TYR A 50 8.99 0.69 5.28
C TYR A 50 10.13 0.62 4.26
N VAL A 51 10.96 1.66 4.22
CA VAL A 51 12.10 1.80 3.31
C VAL A 51 13.23 0.85 3.68
N ASP A 52 13.56 0.68 4.95
CA ASP A 52 14.56 -0.29 5.40
C ASP A 52 14.10 -1.72 5.09
N ASN A 53 12.84 -2.04 5.43
CA ASN A 53 12.24 -3.34 5.11
C ASN A 53 12.31 -3.62 3.60
N TYR A 54 12.00 -2.62 2.77
CA TYR A 54 12.07 -2.71 1.32
C TYR A 54 13.51 -2.90 0.82
N ARG A 55 14.46 -2.12 1.32
CA ARG A 55 15.87 -2.17 0.91
C ARG A 55 16.49 -3.54 1.17
N PHE A 56 16.15 -4.14 2.30
CA PHE A 56 16.67 -5.43 2.74
C PHE A 56 15.70 -6.60 2.46
N ARG A 57 14.76 -6.42 1.52
CA ARG A 57 13.85 -7.50 1.09
C ARG A 57 14.59 -8.73 0.55
N PRO A 58 14.01 -9.94 0.63
CA PRO A 58 14.51 -11.14 -0.04
C PRO A 58 14.70 -10.96 -1.56
N ASP A 59 15.59 -11.76 -2.17
CA ASP A 59 15.88 -11.68 -3.61
C ASP A 59 14.69 -12.08 -4.50
N GLN A 60 13.76 -12.87 -3.97
CA GLN A 60 12.51 -13.23 -4.64
C GLN A 60 11.64 -12.00 -4.95
N TYR A 61 11.81 -10.92 -4.19
CA TYR A 61 11.05 -9.69 -4.32
C TYR A 61 11.86 -8.56 -4.98
N GLU A 62 12.95 -8.89 -5.68
CA GLU A 62 13.85 -7.89 -6.30
C GLU A 62 13.10 -6.94 -7.24
N ASN A 63 12.16 -7.48 -8.02
CA ASN A 63 11.45 -6.76 -9.07
C ASN A 63 10.21 -5.99 -8.58
N ILE A 64 9.91 -6.02 -7.28
CA ILE A 64 8.77 -5.29 -6.72
C ILE A 64 9.19 -3.84 -6.46
N SER A 65 8.34 -2.89 -6.85
CA SER A 65 8.56 -1.47 -6.56
C SER A 65 8.28 -1.12 -5.10
N LEU A 66 8.75 0.03 -4.61
CA LEU A 66 8.47 0.44 -3.22
C LEU A 66 6.95 0.60 -2.98
N TYR A 67 6.23 1.13 -3.96
CA TYR A 67 4.78 1.28 -3.87
C TYR A 67 4.07 -0.06 -3.70
N GLU A 68 4.39 -1.04 -4.55
CA GLU A 68 3.82 -2.40 -4.46
C GLU A 68 4.26 -3.12 -3.19
N TRP A 69 5.48 -2.90 -2.73
CA TRP A 69 5.95 -3.44 -1.46
C TRP A 69 5.07 -2.98 -0.29
N ILE A 70 4.75 -1.68 -0.22
CA ILE A 70 3.87 -1.14 0.83
C ILE A 70 2.46 -1.76 0.74
N GLN A 71 1.99 -2.04 -0.47
CA GLN A 71 0.68 -2.68 -0.66
C GLN A 71 0.65 -4.15 -0.19
N THR A 72 1.73 -4.87 -0.45
CA THR A 72 1.77 -6.34 -0.38
C THR A 72 2.47 -6.90 0.85
N MET A 73 3.32 -6.11 1.51
CA MET A 73 4.16 -6.64 2.59
C MET A 73 3.34 -7.08 3.80
N GLU A 74 3.71 -8.24 4.31
CA GLU A 74 3.29 -8.78 5.59
C GLU A 74 4.53 -9.21 6.36
N ILE A 75 4.67 -8.66 7.56
CA ILE A 75 5.80 -8.96 8.43
C ILE A 75 5.26 -9.67 9.67
N ARG A 76 5.91 -10.77 10.04
CA ARG A 76 5.62 -11.48 11.29
C ARG A 76 6.88 -11.62 12.13
N LYS A 77 6.71 -11.75 13.44
CA LYS A 77 7.80 -12.14 14.33
C LYS A 77 8.03 -13.64 14.23
N THR A 78 9.29 -14.05 14.17
CA THR A 78 9.66 -15.45 14.31
C THR A 78 9.44 -15.88 15.76
N PRO A 79 8.77 -17.01 16.03
CA PRO A 79 8.74 -17.57 17.37
C PRO A 79 10.18 -17.80 17.84
N GLN A 80 10.57 -17.16 18.94
CA GLN A 80 11.84 -17.51 19.58
C GLN A 80 11.72 -18.96 20.02
N SER A 81 12.42 -19.85 19.32
CA SER A 81 12.69 -21.19 19.82
C SER A 81 13.24 -21.02 21.23
N ARG A 82 12.45 -21.38 22.25
CA ARG A 82 13.00 -21.62 23.58
C ARG A 82 14.14 -22.60 23.34
N TYR A 83 15.35 -22.20 23.66
CA TYR A 83 16.56 -23.01 23.54
C TYR A 83 16.28 -24.39 24.17
N LYS A 84 15.85 -25.37 23.38
CA LYS A 84 15.61 -26.73 23.85
C LYS A 84 16.99 -27.38 23.88
N LYS A 85 17.54 -27.43 25.10
CA LYS A 85 18.64 -28.33 25.44
C LYS A 85 18.20 -29.74 25.04
N SER A 86 19.03 -30.39 24.23
CA SER A 86 18.81 -31.69 23.62
C SER A 86 18.32 -32.74 24.63
N GLY A 87 17.31 -33.54 24.26
CA GLY A 87 16.91 -34.71 25.03
C GLY A 87 15.55 -35.29 24.62
N VAL A 88 15.59 -36.25 23.70
CA VAL A 88 14.73 -37.45 23.54
C VAL A 88 13.22 -37.29 23.30
N ASP A 89 12.72 -38.18 22.44
CA ASP A 89 11.36 -38.40 21.90
C ASP A 89 10.18 -38.19 22.85
N GLU A 90 9.06 -37.70 22.29
CA GLU A 90 7.75 -38.39 22.35
C GLU A 90 6.72 -37.74 21.41
N LYS A 91 5.80 -38.58 20.90
CA LYS A 91 4.70 -38.31 19.95
C LYS A 91 3.49 -37.63 20.62
N ALA A 92 2.51 -37.29 19.77
CA ALA A 92 1.11 -36.86 20.00
C ALA A 92 0.92 -35.32 20.00
N ASP A 93 -0.15 -34.71 19.48
CA ASP A 93 -1.31 -35.12 18.68
C ASP A 93 -1.93 -33.83 18.08
N PHE A 94 -2.78 -33.99 17.07
CA PHE A 94 -3.55 -32.93 16.39
C PHE A 94 -4.42 -32.07 17.32
N VAL A 95 -4.52 -30.76 17.04
CA VAL A 95 -5.80 -30.03 17.06
C VAL A 95 -5.85 -29.01 15.92
N ASP A 96 -6.84 -29.23 15.06
CA ASP A 96 -7.36 -28.42 13.97
C ASP A 96 -8.12 -27.21 14.53
N ASP A 97 -7.88 -26.02 13.99
CA ASP A 97 -8.83 -24.91 14.14
C ASP A 97 -8.85 -24.07 12.87
N THR A 98 -9.61 -24.57 11.91
CA THR A 98 -10.07 -23.86 10.72
C THR A 98 -10.87 -22.62 11.09
N VAL A 99 -10.53 -21.49 10.46
CA VAL A 99 -11.56 -20.54 10.00
C VAL A 99 -11.38 -20.39 8.49
N LYS A 100 -12.25 -21.07 7.75
CA LYS A 100 -12.49 -20.84 6.32
C LYS A 100 -13.48 -19.69 6.19
N GLU A 101 -13.17 -18.69 5.38
CA GLU A 101 -14.17 -17.83 4.76
C GLU A 101 -13.74 -17.44 3.34
N PRO A 102 -14.70 -17.19 2.43
CA PRO A 102 -14.75 -17.89 1.16
C PRO A 102 -14.18 -17.09 -0.02
N SER A 103 -13.56 -17.82 -0.93
CA SER A 103 -13.04 -17.36 -2.21
C SER A 103 -14.12 -17.33 -3.31
N ILE A 104 -14.52 -16.15 -3.80
CA ILE A 104 -15.03 -15.97 -5.18
C ILE A 104 -14.71 -14.55 -5.68
N LEU A 105 -13.86 -14.43 -6.70
CA LEU A 105 -14.19 -13.89 -8.03
C LEU A 105 -12.95 -13.83 -8.94
N ASN A 106 -13.06 -14.53 -10.06
CA ASN A 106 -12.07 -14.63 -11.14
C ASN A 106 -11.86 -13.28 -11.85
N SER A 107 -10.60 -12.89 -12.06
CA SER A 107 -10.23 -11.94 -13.11
C SER A 107 -8.82 -12.24 -13.65
N PRO A 108 -8.53 -11.89 -14.91
CA PRO A 108 -7.71 -12.72 -15.79
C PRO A 108 -6.19 -12.53 -15.63
N ASN A 109 -5.51 -13.67 -15.49
CA ASN A 109 -4.16 -14.04 -15.93
C ASN A 109 -3.17 -12.91 -16.25
N ILE A 110 -2.37 -12.54 -15.24
CA ILE A 110 -0.93 -12.36 -15.43
C ILE A 110 -0.27 -13.50 -14.65
N GLU A 111 0.25 -14.48 -15.38
CA GLU A 111 0.83 -15.70 -14.83
C GLU A 111 2.21 -15.41 -14.21
N TYR A 112 2.22 -14.86 -13.00
CA TYR A 112 3.41 -14.92 -12.17
C TYR A 112 3.53 -16.35 -11.64
N ASN A 113 4.47 -17.10 -12.21
CA ASN A 113 4.89 -18.42 -11.72
C ASN A 113 5.51 -18.28 -10.31
N LEU A 114 4.68 -18.12 -9.29
CA LEU A 114 5.04 -18.31 -7.90
C LEU A 114 4.20 -19.47 -7.38
N SER A 115 4.71 -20.68 -7.59
CA SER A 115 4.13 -21.92 -7.07
C SER A 115 3.72 -21.74 -5.61
N ASN A 116 2.46 -22.04 -5.32
CA ASN A 116 1.75 -21.97 -4.03
C ASN A 116 2.49 -22.63 -2.85
N SER A 117 3.53 -21.98 -2.37
CA SER A 117 4.07 -22.16 -1.03
C SER A 117 4.42 -20.78 -0.50
N CYS A 118 3.43 -20.11 0.10
CA CYS A 118 3.60 -18.85 0.83
C CYS A 118 4.51 -19.07 2.05
N LYS A 119 5.81 -19.16 1.81
CA LYS A 119 6.81 -19.24 2.87
C LYS A 119 7.25 -17.82 3.17
N PHE A 120 7.05 -17.41 4.41
CA PHE A 120 7.70 -16.22 4.93
C PHE A 120 9.22 -16.39 4.81
N LEU A 121 9.87 -15.35 4.31
CA LEU A 121 11.30 -15.31 4.04
C LEU A 121 11.97 -14.36 5.03
N LYS A 122 13.21 -14.65 5.41
CA LYS A 122 13.99 -13.71 6.22
C LYS A 122 14.43 -12.53 5.36
N PHE A 123 14.56 -11.36 5.99
CA PHE A 123 15.24 -10.22 5.38
C PHE A 123 16.70 -10.56 5.01
N LYS A 124 17.42 -9.64 4.37
CA LYS A 124 18.88 -9.77 4.22
C LYS A 124 19.60 -9.63 5.57
N PRO A 125 20.79 -10.24 5.75
CA PRO A 125 21.52 -10.23 7.03
C PRO A 125 21.77 -8.86 7.64
N ASP A 126 21.93 -7.84 6.80
CA ASP A 126 22.17 -6.45 7.20
C ASP A 126 20.92 -5.74 7.77
N HIS A 127 19.75 -6.38 7.74
CA HIS A 127 18.53 -5.81 8.27
C HIS A 127 18.53 -5.84 9.81
N PRO A 128 18.17 -4.74 10.51
CA PRO A 128 18.11 -4.71 11.97
C PRO A 128 17.19 -5.77 12.59
N GLN A 129 16.19 -6.23 11.84
CA GLN A 129 15.24 -7.25 12.28
C GLN A 129 15.44 -8.62 11.62
N TYR A 130 16.59 -8.86 10.96
CA TYR A 130 16.91 -10.11 10.25
C TYR A 130 16.64 -11.39 11.07
N SER A 131 17.03 -11.37 12.34
CA SER A 131 16.93 -12.53 13.23
C SER A 131 15.55 -12.73 13.86
N THR A 132 14.70 -11.70 13.84
CA THR A 132 13.46 -11.65 14.61
C THR A 132 12.20 -11.59 13.76
N HIS A 133 12.30 -11.18 12.50
CA HIS A 133 11.16 -10.97 11.63
C HIS A 133 11.35 -11.68 10.28
N GLU A 134 10.22 -12.16 9.75
CA GLU A 134 10.12 -12.70 8.40
C GLU A 134 9.07 -11.92 7.63
N VAL A 135 9.22 -11.88 6.31
CA VAL A 135 8.37 -11.14 5.40
C VAL A 135 7.81 -12.03 4.30
N TYR A 136 6.57 -11.73 3.93
CA TYR A 136 5.89 -12.32 2.78
C TYR A 136 5.22 -11.19 1.99
N CYS A 137 5.22 -11.28 0.66
CA CYS A 137 4.48 -10.36 -0.20
C CYS A 137 3.27 -11.07 -0.78
N ASP A 138 2.08 -10.64 -0.38
CA ASP A 138 0.82 -11.07 -0.98
C ASP A 138 0.45 -10.15 -2.16
N MET A 139 0.73 -10.60 -3.39
CA MET A 139 0.42 -9.85 -4.60
C MET A 139 -1.08 -9.66 -4.82
N GLY A 140 -1.95 -10.44 -4.16
CA GLY A 140 -3.41 -10.24 -4.20
C GLY A 140 -3.84 -8.89 -3.60
N ARG A 141 -2.98 -8.26 -2.80
CA ARG A 141 -3.25 -7.00 -2.09
C ARG A 141 -3.10 -5.75 -2.96
N VAL A 142 -2.41 -5.84 -4.09
CA VAL A 142 -2.10 -4.70 -4.97
C VAL A 142 -3.36 -3.95 -5.43
N ASN A 143 -4.47 -4.66 -5.59
CA ASN A 143 -5.70 -4.09 -6.16
C ASN A 143 -6.58 -3.33 -5.16
N TYR A 144 -6.42 -3.58 -3.85
CA TYR A 144 -7.31 -3.00 -2.84
C TYR A 144 -6.56 -2.30 -1.69
N ILE A 145 -5.26 -2.50 -1.54
CA ILE A 145 -4.46 -1.71 -0.60
C ILE A 145 -3.96 -0.45 -1.30
N VAL A 146 -4.18 0.72 -0.71
CA VAL A 146 -3.69 2.00 -1.23
C VAL A 146 -2.79 2.65 -0.18
N PRO A 147 -1.50 2.92 -0.47
CA PRO A 147 -0.64 3.71 0.40
C PRO A 147 -1.19 5.13 0.59
N ASP A 148 -1.39 5.52 1.84
CA ASP A 148 -1.81 6.85 2.27
C ASP A 148 -0.59 7.63 2.74
N PHE A 149 -0.12 8.53 1.89
CA PHE A 149 1.11 9.29 2.10
C PHE A 149 0.95 10.32 3.24
N LYS A 150 1.73 10.14 4.30
CA LYS A 150 1.82 11.02 5.48
C LYS A 150 3.20 11.69 5.58
N GLY A 151 3.30 12.72 6.41
CA GLY A 151 4.56 13.41 6.71
C GLY A 151 4.92 14.54 5.73
N GLY A 152 4.17 14.70 4.64
CA GLY A 152 4.38 15.79 3.68
C GLY A 152 3.56 15.59 2.42
N SER A 153 3.56 16.62 1.57
CA SER A 153 2.89 16.60 0.27
C SER A 153 3.81 15.97 -0.80
N LEU A 154 3.27 15.07 -1.63
CA LEU A 154 3.99 14.55 -2.80
C LEU A 154 4.25 15.66 -3.81
N PRO A 155 5.35 15.65 -4.58
CA PRO A 155 5.60 16.68 -5.57
C PRO A 155 4.50 16.72 -6.65
N ARG A 156 4.20 17.93 -7.10
CA ARG A 156 3.31 18.19 -8.23
C ARG A 156 4.01 17.91 -9.54
N LYS A 157 3.25 17.49 -10.55
CA LYS A 157 3.79 17.26 -11.89
C LYS A 157 3.96 18.57 -12.67
N ASP A 158 3.07 19.52 -12.45
CA ASP A 158 2.88 20.72 -13.25
C ASP A 158 3.56 21.98 -12.69
N CYS A 159 4.05 21.92 -11.45
CA CYS A 159 4.69 23.04 -10.77
C CYS A 159 5.72 22.57 -9.74
N GLY A 160 6.75 23.37 -9.51
CA GLY A 160 7.77 23.14 -8.50
C GLY A 160 9.05 22.53 -9.06
N ASP A 161 9.73 21.74 -8.23
CA ASP A 161 11.01 21.10 -8.56
C ASP A 161 10.77 19.79 -9.34
N GLU A 162 11.06 19.83 -10.65
CA GLU A 162 10.94 18.69 -11.54
C GLU A 162 11.91 17.55 -11.18
N GLU A 163 13.12 17.86 -10.71
CA GLU A 163 14.07 16.82 -10.30
C GLU A 163 13.55 16.07 -9.08
N TYR A 164 12.98 16.79 -8.12
CA TYR A 164 12.33 16.18 -6.96
C TYR A 164 11.12 15.34 -7.36
N TYR A 165 10.33 15.78 -8.34
CA TYR A 165 9.24 14.97 -8.92
C TYR A 165 9.75 13.67 -9.54
N PHE A 166 10.73 13.76 -10.45
CA PHE A 166 11.31 12.59 -11.12
C PHE A 166 11.93 11.61 -10.12
N CYS A 167 12.70 12.12 -9.16
CA CYS A 167 13.29 11.33 -8.09
C CYS A 167 12.23 10.60 -7.27
N THR A 168 11.15 11.29 -6.90
CA THR A 168 10.05 10.71 -6.12
C THR A 168 9.32 9.60 -6.89
N MET A 169 8.95 9.85 -8.14
CA MET A 169 8.21 8.87 -8.96
C MET A 169 9.06 7.64 -9.27
N LEU A 170 10.36 7.82 -9.56
CA LEU A 170 11.28 6.69 -9.70
C LEU A 170 11.44 5.93 -8.37
N SER A 171 11.57 6.62 -7.25
CA SER A 171 11.67 5.99 -5.93
C SER A 171 10.44 5.15 -5.57
N LEU A 172 9.26 5.53 -6.04
CA LEU A 172 8.03 4.77 -5.78
C LEU A 172 7.85 3.58 -6.72
N PHE A 173 8.14 3.75 -8.02
CA PHE A 173 7.70 2.81 -9.05
C PHE A 173 8.81 2.01 -9.74
N LYS A 174 10.07 2.49 -9.70
CA LYS A 174 11.21 1.72 -10.21
C LYS A 174 11.72 0.81 -9.09
N PRO A 175 12.00 -0.48 -9.32
CA PRO A 175 12.62 -1.31 -8.28
C PRO A 175 14.05 -0.86 -7.94
N TRP A 176 14.38 -0.77 -6.65
CA TRP A 176 15.72 -0.35 -6.20
C TRP A 176 16.12 -0.93 -4.84
N ARG A 177 17.42 -0.94 -4.56
CA ARG A 177 18.00 -1.14 -3.22
C ARG A 177 18.94 -0.01 -2.81
N SER A 178 19.49 0.70 -3.78
CA SER A 178 20.31 1.90 -3.59
C SER A 178 19.94 2.98 -4.61
N GLY A 179 20.30 4.22 -4.31
CA GLY A 179 20.06 5.36 -5.22
C GLY A 179 20.70 5.19 -6.60
N THR A 180 21.78 4.41 -6.70
CA THR A 180 22.42 4.06 -7.98
C THR A 180 21.53 3.23 -8.90
N ASN A 181 20.58 2.44 -8.36
CA ASN A 181 19.60 1.73 -9.18
C ASN A 181 18.59 2.69 -9.82
N LEU A 182 18.24 3.76 -9.11
CA LEU A 182 17.31 4.77 -9.61
C LEU A 182 17.95 5.56 -10.76
N LYS A 183 19.17 6.06 -10.53
CA LYS A 183 19.88 6.94 -11.44
C LYS A 183 21.39 6.69 -11.34
N PRO A 184 22.06 6.29 -12.45
CA PRO A 184 23.52 6.31 -12.55
C PRO A 184 24.08 7.73 -12.36
N PHE A 185 25.32 7.84 -11.89
CA PHE A 185 25.97 9.15 -11.70
C PHE A 185 26.14 9.94 -13.00
N SER A 186 26.24 9.25 -14.14
CA SER A 186 26.46 9.84 -15.46
C SER A 186 25.20 10.44 -16.12
N THR A 187 24.01 10.15 -15.61
CA THR A 187 22.75 10.61 -16.21
C THR A 187 22.07 11.66 -15.35
N THR A 188 21.09 12.38 -15.89
CA THR A 188 20.21 13.30 -15.14
C THR A 188 18.94 12.58 -14.68
N TRP A 189 18.22 13.17 -13.71
CA TRP A 189 16.93 12.64 -13.26
C TRP A 189 15.90 12.61 -14.39
N THR A 190 15.87 13.66 -15.22
CA THR A 190 15.02 13.75 -16.42
C THR A 190 15.26 12.59 -17.38
N LEU A 191 16.53 12.29 -17.70
CA LEU A 191 16.85 11.18 -18.60
C LEU A 191 16.46 9.83 -17.99
N ALA A 192 16.76 9.63 -16.69
CA ALA A 192 16.41 8.39 -16.00
C ALA A 192 14.88 8.16 -15.97
N PHE A 193 14.11 9.22 -15.73
CA PHE A 193 12.65 9.18 -15.70
C PHE A 193 12.06 8.88 -17.08
N ASN A 194 12.51 9.60 -18.12
CA ASN A 194 12.01 9.40 -19.48
C ASN A 194 12.41 8.05 -20.10
N THR A 195 13.53 7.47 -19.66
CA THR A 195 13.98 6.15 -20.13
C THR A 195 13.21 5.01 -19.48
N PHE A 196 12.78 5.18 -18.23
CA PHE A 196 12.07 4.14 -17.50
C PHE A 196 10.65 3.95 -18.05
N GLN A 197 10.29 2.70 -18.33
CA GLN A 197 8.98 2.34 -18.87
C GLN A 197 7.98 2.11 -17.73
N PHE A 198 7.21 3.15 -17.42
CA PHE A 198 6.11 3.04 -16.45
C PHE A 198 4.93 2.24 -17.04
N SER A 199 4.33 1.38 -16.24
CA SER A 199 3.08 0.70 -16.62
C SER A 199 1.90 1.67 -16.68
N GLU A 200 0.84 1.31 -17.39
CA GLU A 200 -0.38 2.13 -17.45
C GLU A 200 -0.99 2.36 -16.07
N THR A 201 -0.94 1.36 -15.19
CA THR A 201 -1.36 1.48 -13.79
C THR A 201 -0.52 2.51 -13.04
N GLN A 202 0.81 2.48 -13.20
CA GLN A 202 1.71 3.46 -12.56
C GLN A 202 1.45 4.88 -13.07
N LYS A 203 1.28 5.06 -14.39
CA LYS A 203 0.91 6.36 -14.98
C LYS A 203 -0.42 6.89 -14.43
N LYS A 204 -1.42 6.01 -14.28
CA LYS A 204 -2.71 6.36 -13.65
C LYS A 204 -2.53 6.78 -12.20
N LEU A 205 -1.72 6.08 -11.41
CA LEU A 205 -1.40 6.45 -10.03
C LEU A 205 -0.71 7.82 -9.96
N MET A 206 0.25 8.08 -10.84
CA MET A 206 0.91 9.38 -10.95
C MET A 206 -0.07 10.52 -11.28
N GLY A 207 -1.05 10.26 -12.17
CA GLY A 207 -2.15 11.19 -12.43
C GLY A 207 -3.02 11.44 -11.18
N ASN A 208 -3.38 10.38 -10.46
CA ASN A 208 -4.15 10.47 -9.22
C ASN A 208 -3.43 11.29 -8.14
N PHE A 209 -2.10 11.21 -8.06
CA PHE A 209 -1.34 12.04 -7.13
C PHE A 209 -1.48 13.54 -7.43
N ASN A 210 -1.63 13.92 -8.71
CA ASN A 210 -1.82 15.30 -9.13
C ASN A 210 -3.25 15.81 -8.84
N LEU A 211 -4.25 14.92 -8.91
CA LEU A 211 -5.68 15.26 -8.76
C LEU A 211 -5.99 16.03 -7.48
N ARG A 212 -5.31 15.71 -6.37
CA ARG A 212 -5.48 16.44 -5.09
C ARG A 212 -5.16 17.92 -5.24
N TYR A 213 -4.12 18.26 -6.00
CA TYR A 213 -3.72 19.64 -6.24
C TYR A 213 -4.68 20.34 -7.18
N GLU A 214 -5.13 19.66 -8.23
CA GLU A 214 -6.15 20.20 -9.14
C GLU A 214 -7.43 20.58 -8.40
N CYS A 215 -7.88 19.77 -7.42
CA CYS A 215 -9.01 20.09 -6.58
C CYS A 215 -8.77 21.32 -5.68
N TYR A 216 -7.57 21.47 -5.11
CA TYR A 216 -7.23 22.65 -4.30
C TYR A 216 -7.16 23.92 -5.16
N ASP A 217 -6.51 23.84 -6.32
CA ASP A 217 -6.42 24.95 -7.26
C ASP A 217 -7.81 25.39 -7.75
N ALA A 218 -8.70 24.43 -8.06
CA ALA A 218 -10.07 24.72 -8.47
C ALA A 218 -10.87 25.45 -7.37
N ARG A 219 -10.74 25.02 -6.11
CA ARG A 219 -11.38 25.67 -4.95
C ARG A 219 -10.85 27.09 -4.77
N ASP A 220 -9.54 27.27 -4.81
CA ASP A 220 -8.91 28.55 -4.54
C ASP A 220 -9.19 29.55 -5.68
N ASN A 221 -9.22 29.08 -6.94
CA ASN A 221 -9.68 29.85 -8.10
C ASN A 221 -11.13 30.30 -7.93
N TYR A 222 -12.03 29.40 -7.51
CA TYR A 222 -13.42 29.74 -7.21
C TYR A 222 -13.47 30.86 -6.17
N HIS A 223 -12.79 30.73 -5.02
CA HIS A 223 -12.75 31.78 -4.00
C HIS A 223 -12.18 33.12 -4.50
N ALA A 224 -11.18 33.10 -5.39
CA ALA A 224 -10.60 34.31 -5.97
C ALA A 224 -11.60 35.06 -6.88
N HIS A 225 -12.47 34.34 -7.60
CA HIS A 225 -13.52 34.95 -8.42
C HIS A 225 -14.55 35.71 -7.57
N PHE A 226 -14.93 35.22 -6.39
CA PHE A 226 -15.88 35.91 -5.51
C PHE A 226 -15.30 37.16 -4.85
N LYS A 227 -14.00 37.19 -4.55
CA LYS A 227 -13.34 38.38 -3.99
C LYS A 227 -13.14 39.51 -4.99
N LYS A 228 -13.17 39.22 -6.30
CA LYS A 228 -13.03 40.22 -7.36
C LYS A 228 -14.36 40.84 -7.81
N SER A 229 -15.47 40.17 -7.48
CA SER A 229 -16.82 40.54 -7.93
C SER A 229 -17.69 41.20 -6.85
N GLY A 230 -17.14 41.42 -5.65
CA GLY A 230 -17.76 42.18 -4.56
C GLY A 230 -16.84 43.30 -4.11
#